data_AF-A0A0K2RTA8-F1
#
_entry.id   AF-A0A0K2RTA8-F1
#
_cell.length_a   1.000
_cell.length_b   1.000
_cell.length_c   1.000
_cell.angle_alpha   90.00
_cell.angle_beta   90.00
_cell.angle_gamma   90.00
#
_symmetry.space_group_name_H-M   'P 1'
#
loop_
_entity.id
_entity.type
_entity.pdbx_description
1 polymer ?
#
loop_
_entity_poly.entity_id
_entity_poly.type
_entity_poly.pdbx_seq_one_letter_code
_entity_poly.pdbx_strand_id
1 'polypeptide(L)'
;MHKIEGLTHTEHRKRVFGQLKYLVDNNAVHRAFPTSLGGSDDHGGNIAGFEELVTADPSLQIKAGVQWGLFGSAVMHLGTKEHQDKWLPGIMSLEIPAASP
;
A
#
# COMPACT_ATOMS: atom_id res chain seq x y z
N MET A 1 12.70 -1.50 -8.59
CA MET A 1 12.22 -0.94 -7.31
C MET A 1 13.16 0.10 -6.69
N HIS A 2 14.46 0.11 -6.99
CA HIS A 2 15.38 1.02 -6.29
C HIS A 2 15.19 2.52 -6.58
N LYS A 3 15.55 3.34 -5.58
CA LYS A 3 15.69 4.79 -5.68
C LYS A 3 16.67 5.18 -6.79
N ILE A 4 16.40 6.31 -7.44
CA ILE A 4 17.30 6.94 -8.40
C ILE A 4 17.71 8.28 -7.82
N GLU A 5 19.02 8.49 -7.65
CA GLU A 5 19.56 9.76 -7.17
C GLU A 5 19.50 10.86 -8.24
N GLY A 6 19.38 12.12 -7.82
CA GLY A 6 19.38 13.28 -8.72
C GLY A 6 18.02 13.65 -9.34
N LEU A 7 16.95 12.91 -9.03
CA LEU A 7 15.58 13.29 -9.42
C LEU A 7 15.10 14.52 -8.65
N THR A 8 14.28 15.35 -9.28
CA THR A 8 13.51 16.36 -8.56
C THR A 8 12.51 15.68 -7.61
N HIS A 9 12.07 16.40 -6.58
CA HIS A 9 11.06 15.88 -5.65
C HIS A 9 9.74 15.49 -6.35
N THR A 10 9.35 16.18 -7.43
CA THR A 10 8.14 15.84 -8.19
C THR A 10 8.31 14.56 -9.01
N GLU A 11 9.45 14.37 -9.65
CA GLU A 11 9.75 13.13 -10.37
C GLU A 11 9.88 11.93 -9.44
N HIS A 12 10.50 12.14 -8.27
CA HIS A 12 10.60 11.10 -7.24
C HIS A 12 9.22 10.68 -6.72
N ARG A 13 8.33 11.63 -6.42
CA ARG A 13 6.94 11.34 -6.03
C ARG A 13 6.18 10.53 -7.09
N LYS A 14 6.25 10.96 -8.36
CA LYS A 14 5.61 10.25 -9.47
C LYS A 14 6.15 8.82 -9.62
N ARG A 15 7.46 8.63 -9.44
CA ARG A 15 8.09 7.31 -9.46
C ARG A 15 7.59 6.44 -8.32
N VAL A 16 7.61 6.94 -7.08
CA VAL A 16 7.13 6.22 -5.90
C VAL A 16 5.66 5.80 -6.09
N PHE A 17 4.82 6.68 -6.61
CA PHE A 17 3.42 6.34 -6.90
C PHE A 17 3.29 5.24 -7.95
N GLY A 18 4.12 5.26 -8.99
CA GLY A 18 4.18 4.16 -9.97
C GLY A 18 4.65 2.84 -9.37
N GLN A 19 5.58 2.87 -8.41
CA GLN A 19 6.03 1.69 -7.69
C GLN A 19 4.93 1.11 -6.79
N LEU A 20 4.14 1.96 -6.12
CA LEU A 20 2.98 1.50 -5.35
C LEU A 20 1.97 0.76 -6.24
N LYS A 21 1.70 1.29 -7.45
CA LYS A 21 0.84 0.59 -8.43
C LYS A 21 1.40 -0.76 -8.83
N TYR A 22 2.71 -0.84 -9.09
CA TYR A 22 3.36 -2.12 -9.37
C TYR A 22 3.15 -3.13 -8.23
N LEU A 23 3.20 -2.71 -6.96
CA LEU A 23 2.94 -3.60 -5.83
C LEU A 23 1.50 -4.12 -5.82
N VAL A 24 0.53 -3.28 -6.17
CA VAL A 24 -0.88 -3.68 -6.34
C VAL A 24 -1.02 -4.69 -7.48
N ASP A 25 -0.46 -4.39 -8.66
CA ASP A 25 -0.56 -5.26 -9.85
C ASP A 25 0.05 -6.65 -9.62
N ASN A 26 0.99 -6.76 -8.68
CA ASN A 26 1.68 -8.01 -8.32
C ASN A 26 1.14 -8.65 -7.01
N ASN A 27 0.01 -8.19 -6.47
CA ASN A 27 -0.60 -8.68 -5.23
C ASN A 27 0.37 -8.72 -4.03
N ALA A 28 1.38 -7.84 -4.01
CA ALA A 28 2.45 -7.89 -3.01
C ALA A 28 2.00 -7.40 -1.62
N VAL A 29 0.93 -6.60 -1.56
CA VAL A 29 0.49 -5.84 -0.37
C VAL A 29 -0.92 -6.19 0.11
N HIS A 30 -1.65 -7.04 -0.63
CA HIS A 30 -3.01 -7.45 -0.27
C HIS A 30 -3.04 -8.63 0.71
N ARG A 31 -1.89 -9.24 1.00
CA ARG A 31 -1.81 -10.47 1.80
C ARG A 31 -2.44 -10.33 3.19
N ALA A 32 -2.30 -9.18 3.85
CA ALA A 32 -2.87 -8.94 5.18
C ALA A 32 -4.37 -8.57 5.18
N PHE A 33 -5.03 -8.45 4.04
CA PHE A 33 -6.45 -8.11 3.98
C PHE A 33 -7.33 -9.36 3.95
N PRO A 34 -8.61 -9.26 4.36
CA PRO A 34 -9.53 -10.38 4.35
C PRO A 34 -9.66 -11.03 2.97
N THR A 35 -9.76 -12.36 2.95
CA THR A 35 -10.01 -13.14 1.72
C THR A 35 -11.29 -12.71 1.00
N SER A 36 -12.31 -12.25 1.74
CA SER A 36 -13.56 -11.71 1.19
C SER A 36 -13.37 -10.46 0.33
N LEU A 37 -12.23 -9.79 0.44
CA LEU A 37 -11.88 -8.57 -0.30
C LEU A 37 -10.68 -8.80 -1.26
N GLY A 38 -10.34 -10.06 -1.54
CA GLY A 38 -9.23 -10.42 -2.44
C GLY A 38 -7.85 -10.45 -1.77
N GLY A 39 -7.79 -10.36 -0.43
CA GLY A 39 -6.56 -10.58 0.32
C GLY A 39 -6.31 -12.05 0.66
N SER A 40 -5.35 -12.31 1.56
CA SER A 40 -4.94 -13.67 1.92
C SER A 40 -5.03 -13.98 3.43
N ASP A 41 -5.48 -13.02 4.24
CA ASP A 41 -5.46 -13.09 5.71
C ASP A 41 -4.07 -13.45 6.30
N ASP A 42 -3.02 -13.23 5.51
CA ASP A 42 -1.62 -13.53 5.82
C ASP A 42 -0.91 -12.24 6.26
N HIS A 43 -1.15 -11.88 7.52
CA HIS A 43 -0.51 -10.73 8.16
C HIS A 43 1.02 -10.90 8.24
N GLY A 44 1.52 -12.13 8.40
CA GLY A 44 2.96 -12.42 8.52
C GLY A 44 3.71 -12.24 7.22
N GLY A 45 3.18 -12.75 6.10
CA GLY A 45 3.74 -12.56 4.77
C GLY A 45 3.67 -11.11 4.28
N ASN A 46 2.69 -10.33 4.76
CA ASN A 46 2.64 -8.89 4.51
C ASN A 46 3.77 -8.13 5.21
N ILE A 47 4.08 -8.46 6.48
CA ILE A 47 5.17 -7.84 7.24
C ILE A 47 6.54 -8.16 6.62
N ALA A 48 6.78 -9.42 6.24
CA ALA A 48 8.05 -9.82 5.62
C ALA A 48 8.28 -9.15 4.25
N GLY A 49 7.25 -9.00 3.43
CA GLY A 49 7.35 -8.27 2.16
C GLY A 49 7.53 -6.76 2.35
N PHE A 50 7.11 -6.22 3.49
CA PHE A 50 7.23 -4.81 3.83
C PHE A 50 8.66 -4.39 4.20
N GLU A 51 9.42 -5.29 4.85
CA GLU A 51 10.84 -5.05 5.16
C GLU A 51 11.71 -4.97 3.91
N GLU A 52 11.37 -5.72 2.86
CA GLU A 52 12.08 -5.70 1.57
C GLU A 52 11.84 -4.39 0.78
N LEU A 53 10.79 -3.61 1.11
CA LEU A 53 10.56 -2.29 0.49
C LEU A 53 11.57 -1.23 0.96
N VAL A 54 12.16 -1.40 2.15
CA VAL A 54 13.14 -0.43 2.72
C VAL A 54 14.41 -0.41 1.87
N THR A 55 14.89 -1.58 1.46
CA THR A 55 16.08 -1.74 0.62
C THR A 55 15.86 -1.25 -0.81
N ALA A 56 14.60 -1.11 -1.23
CA ALA A 56 14.23 -0.50 -2.50
C ALA A 56 14.26 1.04 -2.46
N ASP A 57 13.38 1.67 -1.68
CA ASP A 57 13.28 3.13 -1.57
C ASP A 57 12.57 3.51 -0.25
N PRO A 58 13.20 4.31 0.63
CA PRO A 58 12.57 4.71 1.90
C PRO A 58 11.23 5.44 1.73
N SER A 59 11.06 6.24 0.67
CA SER A 59 9.80 6.92 0.39
C SER A 59 8.71 5.94 -0.03
N LEU A 60 9.07 4.86 -0.73
CA LEU A 60 8.14 3.79 -1.08
C LEU A 60 7.64 3.07 0.16
N GLN A 61 8.54 2.72 1.10
CA GLN A 61 8.16 2.10 2.36
C GLN A 61 7.20 2.99 3.16
N ILE A 62 7.52 4.27 3.33
CA ILE A 62 6.65 5.23 4.07
C ILE A 62 5.27 5.31 3.42
N LYS A 63 5.21 5.47 2.09
CA LYS A 63 3.94 5.60 1.38
C LYS A 63 3.11 4.32 1.44
N ALA A 64 3.73 3.16 1.29
CA ALA A 64 3.07 1.86 1.45
C ALA A 64 2.49 1.70 2.87
N GLY A 65 3.25 2.15 3.88
CA GLY A 65 2.88 2.00 5.29
C GLY A 65 1.72 2.91 5.67
N VAL A 66 1.73 4.15 5.17
CA VAL A 66 0.60 5.07 5.34
C VAL A 66 -0.63 4.54 4.60
N GLN A 67 -0.49 4.06 3.37
CA GLN A 67 -1.62 3.58 2.57
C GLN A 67 -2.30 2.35 3.19
N TRP A 68 -1.56 1.26 3.35
CA TRP A 68 -2.16 -0.02 3.76
C TRP A 68 -2.04 -0.26 5.26
N GLY A 69 -0.91 0.11 5.86
CA GLY A 69 -0.64 -0.11 7.29
C GLY A 69 -1.43 0.82 8.22
N LEU A 70 -1.62 2.09 7.85
CA LEU A 70 -2.38 3.06 8.65
C LEU A 70 -3.79 3.27 8.11
N PHE A 71 -3.93 3.76 6.89
CA PHE A 71 -5.24 4.14 6.35
C PHE A 71 -6.15 2.93 6.13
N GLY A 72 -5.65 1.90 5.43
CA GLY A 72 -6.37 0.63 5.25
C GLY A 72 -6.70 -0.06 6.57
N SER A 73 -5.72 -0.22 7.45
CA SER A 73 -5.94 -0.85 8.76
C SER A 73 -6.92 -0.09 9.65
N ALA A 74 -6.94 1.25 9.60
CA ALA A 74 -7.90 2.04 10.37
C ALA A 74 -9.33 1.77 9.91
N VAL A 75 -9.57 1.76 8.59
CA VAL A 75 -10.90 1.40 8.05
C VAL A 75 -11.26 -0.05 8.39
N MET A 76 -10.30 -0.97 8.34
CA MET A 76 -10.53 -2.37 8.67
C MET A 76 -10.91 -2.58 10.15
N HIS A 77 -10.11 -2.07 11.07
CA HIS A 77 -10.25 -2.39 12.50
C HIS A 77 -11.22 -1.48 13.24
N LEU A 78 -11.38 -0.23 12.78
CA LEU A 78 -12.22 0.78 13.45
C LEU A 78 -13.49 1.10 12.67
N GLY A 79 -13.58 0.70 11.39
CA GLY A 79 -14.76 0.89 10.57
C GLY A 79 -15.85 -0.14 10.85
N THR A 80 -17.10 0.20 10.50
CA THR A 80 -18.19 -0.75 10.43
C THR A 80 -18.09 -1.57 9.14
N LYS A 81 -18.89 -2.64 9.02
CA LYS A 81 -18.97 -3.41 7.77
C LYS A 81 -19.30 -2.54 6.55
N GLU A 82 -20.17 -1.54 6.70
CA GLU A 82 -20.47 -0.59 5.63
C GLU A 82 -19.23 0.22 5.21
N HIS A 83 -18.44 0.71 6.17
CA HIS A 83 -17.20 1.42 5.88
C HIS A 83 -16.19 0.51 5.17
N GLN A 84 -16.06 -0.73 5.64
CA GLN A 84 -15.14 -1.71 5.07
C GLN A 84 -15.51 -2.02 3.61
N ASP A 85 -16.77 -2.39 3.36
CA ASP A 85 -17.27 -2.77 2.03
C ASP A 85 -17.17 -1.59 1.04
N LYS A 86 -17.38 -0.36 1.51
CA LYS A 86 -17.34 0.84 0.67
C LYS A 86 -15.92 1.29 0.33
N TRP A 87 -14.98 1.21 1.26
CA TRP A 87 -13.69 1.91 1.14
C TRP A 87 -12.50 0.99 0.97
N LEU A 88 -12.49 -0.19 1.62
CA LEU A 88 -11.32 -1.06 1.57
C LEU A 88 -10.94 -1.51 0.16
N PRO A 89 -11.88 -1.88 -0.75
CA PRO A 89 -11.52 -2.26 -2.11
C PRO A 89 -10.71 -1.18 -2.84
N GLY A 90 -11.17 0.08 -2.75
CA GLY A 90 -10.48 1.22 -3.38
C GLY A 90 -9.15 1.59 -2.70
N ILE A 91 -9.05 1.42 -1.37
CA ILE A 91 -7.79 1.64 -0.64
C ILE A 91 -6.76 0.57 -1.01
N MET A 92 -7.19 -0.69 -1.11
CA MET A 92 -6.34 -1.82 -1.49
C MET A 92 -5.83 -1.65 -2.93
N SER A 93 -6.68 -1.21 -3.87
CA SER A 93 -6.32 -1.04 -5.28
C SER A 93 -5.59 0.28 -5.61
N LEU A 94 -5.38 1.17 -4.62
CA LEU A 94 -4.90 2.55 -4.80
C LEU A 94 -5.84 3.49 -5.58
N GLU A 95 -7.07 3.08 -5.90
CA GLU A 95 -8.10 3.99 -6.43
C GLU A 95 -8.46 5.09 -5.43
N ILE A 96 -8.32 4.79 -4.13
CA ILE A 96 -8.52 5.73 -3.02
C ILE A 96 -7.19 5.88 -2.27
N PRO A 97 -6.34 6.83 -2.69
CA PRO A 97 -5.04 7.04 -2.07
C PRO A 97 -5.17 7.84 -0.77
N ALA A 98 -4.34 7.50 0.22
CA ALA A 98 -4.24 8.20 1.50
C ALA A 98 -3.65 9.62 1.35
N ALA A 99 -2.96 9.90 0.25
CA ALA A 99 -2.38 11.21 -0.06
C ALA A 99 -2.28 11.42 -1.57
N SER A 100 -2.30 12.68 -2.00
CA SER A 100 -2.16 13.07 -3.39
C SER A 100 -0.87 12.52 -4.03
N PRO A 101 -0.90 12.15 -5.32
CA PRO A 101 0.27 11.73 -6.09
C PRO A 101 1.36 12.82 -6.19
#